data_AF-A0A7D5SG10-F1
#
_entry.id   AF-A0A7D5SG10-F1
#
_cell.length_a   1.000
_cell.length_b   1.000
_cell.length_c   1.000
_cell.angle_alpha   90.00
_cell.angle_beta   90.00
_cell.angle_gamma   90.00
#
_symmetry.space_group_name_H-M   'P 1'
#
loop_
_entity.id
_entity.type
_entity.pdbx_description
1 polymer ?
#
loop_
_entity_poly.entity_id
_entity_poly.type
_entity_poly.pdbx_seq_one_letter_code
_entity_poly.pdbx_strand_id
1 'polypeptide(L)'
;MDESVWFDALYLPVVCPIFYAETLSDLSKEMKGGKSAAEEVEKIANKFPDMGGTPCLGHMDLCIGNLLGHPVSMDGRIMTPGGYPVKDRGKTGYVFDSFPEVEAFNRWQQGEFQFVEDNLARFWRASVSNLDLNKQAEVFRSAGIDNKVCKSLDDVKAIASEIVKASKPFDQMALLVHFLNIPHEYQQKILKRWSLMNYPPLARFAPYAAFVLEVELFFQIAVASKLIASERPSNRVDISYLFYLPFCMIFVSSDKLHRRCASHFLRGDQEFVWGQDLKADLARINERHLALPEATKQIGVLSFANSPPKEAGFMTTELWDRHMSPRWRDRQEIRHEMPKSSPNLVATMKKVGDAPPAKPEEVDMNDIQSMVLKRMVRKKKGSWFQIHKDIKNDER
;
A
#
# COMPACT_ATOMS: atom_id res chain seq x y z
N MET A 1 -10.03 1.11 -18.48
CA MET A 1 -8.55 0.95 -18.53
C MET A 1 -7.92 2.31 -18.37
N ASP A 2 -8.38 3.29 -19.16
CA ASP A 2 -7.91 4.67 -19.11
C ASP A 2 -8.01 5.33 -17.73
N GLU A 3 -9.02 5.00 -16.92
CA GLU A 3 -9.16 5.53 -15.55
C GLU A 3 -7.95 5.16 -14.67
N SER A 4 -7.33 3.99 -14.92
CA SER A 4 -6.12 3.58 -14.19
C SER A 4 -4.87 4.36 -14.58
N VAL A 5 -4.85 4.99 -15.77
CA VAL A 5 -3.78 5.91 -16.18
C VAL A 5 -3.87 7.19 -15.36
N TRP A 6 -5.07 7.72 -15.20
CA TRP A 6 -5.31 8.94 -14.42
C TRP A 6 -5.11 8.74 -12.93
N PHE A 7 -5.51 7.57 -12.41
CA PHE A 7 -5.21 7.20 -11.03
C PHE A 7 -3.70 7.19 -10.77
N ASP A 8 -2.92 6.58 -11.67
CA ASP A 8 -1.47 6.47 -11.57
C ASP A 8 -0.75 7.83 -11.75
N ALA A 9 -1.30 8.72 -12.58
CA ALA A 9 -0.75 10.05 -12.80
C ALA A 9 -1.05 11.05 -11.66
N LEU A 10 -2.22 10.94 -11.03
CA LEU A 10 -2.74 11.95 -10.08
C LEU A 10 -2.67 11.52 -8.60
N TYR A 11 -2.32 10.27 -8.34
CA TYR A 11 -2.17 9.74 -6.98
C TYR A 11 -0.85 8.97 -6.86
N LEU A 12 -0.38 8.82 -5.62
CA LEU A 12 0.73 7.95 -5.27
C LEU A 12 0.16 6.72 -4.53
N PRO A 13 -0.18 5.62 -5.22
CA PRO A 13 -0.86 4.50 -4.58
C PRO A 13 0.07 3.71 -3.67
N VAL A 14 -0.40 3.44 -2.45
CA VAL A 14 0.22 2.49 -1.53
C VAL A 14 -0.09 1.08 -2.01
N VAL A 15 0.91 0.37 -2.50
CA VAL A 15 0.70 -1.01 -2.92
C VAL A 15 0.93 -1.93 -1.74
N CYS A 16 -0.16 -2.37 -1.13
CA CYS A 16 -0.14 -3.26 0.03
C CYS A 16 0.31 -4.66 -0.41
N PRO A 17 1.25 -5.32 0.31
CA PRO A 17 1.66 -6.70 0.05
C PRO A 17 0.50 -7.69 -0.14
N ILE A 18 -0.59 -7.50 0.60
CA ILE A 18 -1.77 -8.37 0.50
C ILE A 18 -2.48 -8.27 -0.87
N PHE A 19 -2.41 -7.12 -1.54
CA PHE A 19 -2.97 -6.96 -2.88
C PHE A 19 -2.28 -7.87 -3.89
N TYR A 20 -0.97 -8.10 -3.75
CA TYR A 20 -0.23 -9.03 -4.58
C TYR A 20 -0.67 -10.47 -4.33
N ALA A 21 -0.79 -10.87 -3.07
CA ALA A 21 -1.24 -12.20 -2.70
C ALA A 21 -2.68 -12.47 -3.16
N GLU A 22 -3.59 -11.51 -3.00
CA GLU A 22 -4.96 -11.62 -3.50
C GLU A 22 -5.03 -11.70 -5.02
N THR A 23 -4.30 -10.83 -5.73
CA THR A 23 -4.23 -10.86 -7.19
C THR A 23 -3.68 -12.18 -7.69
N LEU A 24 -2.57 -12.66 -7.11
CA LEU A 24 -1.99 -13.95 -7.44
C LEU A 24 -2.97 -15.10 -7.17
N SER A 25 -3.69 -15.03 -6.04
CA SER A 25 -4.64 -16.07 -5.65
C SER A 25 -5.71 -16.29 -6.71
N ASP A 26 -6.02 -15.29 -7.53
CA ASP A 26 -7.02 -15.41 -8.60
C ASP A 26 -6.65 -16.43 -9.67
N LEU A 27 -5.37 -16.82 -9.81
CA LEU A 27 -4.95 -17.96 -10.64
C LEU A 27 -5.63 -19.27 -10.26
N SER A 28 -6.00 -19.44 -8.99
CA SER A 28 -6.66 -20.65 -8.49
C SER A 28 -8.19 -20.56 -8.49
N LYS A 29 -8.80 -19.52 -9.09
CA LYS A 29 -10.27 -19.38 -9.12
C LYS A 29 -10.85 -20.34 -10.16
N GLU A 30 -11.93 -21.02 -9.80
CA GLU A 30 -12.82 -21.61 -10.80
C GLU A 30 -13.57 -20.49 -11.52
N MET A 31 -13.27 -20.32 -12.81
CA MET A 31 -13.85 -19.26 -13.61
C MET A 31 -15.16 -19.71 -14.27
N LYS A 32 -16.14 -18.80 -14.31
CA LYS A 32 -17.43 -19.01 -15.00
C LYS A 32 -17.41 -18.30 -16.36
N GLY A 33 -17.99 -18.93 -17.38
CA GLY A 33 -18.26 -18.29 -18.68
C GLY A 33 -17.06 -18.21 -19.64
N GLY A 34 -16.18 -19.22 -19.63
CA GLY A 34 -15.14 -19.40 -20.66
C GLY A 34 -13.88 -18.52 -20.52
N LYS A 35 -13.80 -17.68 -19.49
CA LYS A 35 -12.57 -16.93 -19.16
C LYS A 35 -11.60 -17.80 -18.37
N SER A 36 -10.30 -17.63 -18.59
CA SER A 36 -9.29 -18.31 -17.79
C SER A 36 -8.96 -17.52 -16.51
N ALA A 37 -8.48 -18.20 -15.48
CA ALA A 37 -8.04 -17.55 -14.24
C ALA A 37 -6.85 -16.61 -14.50
N ALA A 38 -5.96 -17.02 -15.40
CA ALA A 38 -4.85 -16.22 -15.91
C ALA A 38 -5.31 -14.90 -16.54
N GLU A 39 -6.37 -14.91 -17.35
CA GLU A 39 -6.92 -13.68 -17.97
C GLU A 39 -7.42 -12.66 -16.93
N GLU A 40 -7.96 -13.10 -15.79
CA GLU A 40 -8.39 -12.17 -14.74
C GLU A 40 -7.19 -11.55 -14.03
N VAL A 41 -6.15 -12.33 -13.76
CA VAL A 41 -4.91 -11.84 -13.16
C VAL A 41 -4.20 -10.87 -14.11
N GLU A 42 -4.09 -11.22 -15.40
CA GLU A 42 -3.56 -10.36 -16.44
C GLU A 42 -4.32 -9.03 -16.52
N LYS A 43 -5.65 -9.07 -16.46
CA LYS A 43 -6.50 -7.87 -16.49
C LYS A 43 -6.33 -6.98 -15.26
N ILE A 44 -6.11 -7.54 -14.08
CA ILE A 44 -5.79 -6.77 -12.86
C ILE A 44 -4.39 -6.17 -13.02
N ALA A 45 -3.41 -6.97 -13.43
CA ALA A 45 -2.04 -6.55 -13.63
C ALA A 45 -1.91 -5.43 -14.66
N ASN A 46 -2.72 -5.46 -15.73
CA ASN A 46 -2.74 -4.42 -16.74
C ASN A 46 -3.23 -3.05 -16.22
N LYS A 47 -4.04 -3.03 -15.17
CA LYS A 47 -4.51 -1.79 -14.51
C LYS A 47 -3.53 -1.28 -13.45
N PHE A 48 -2.59 -2.12 -13.01
CA PHE A 48 -1.63 -1.79 -11.97
C PHE A 48 -0.86 -0.49 -12.28
N PRO A 49 -0.59 0.37 -11.28
CA PRO A 49 0.21 1.58 -11.46
C PRO A 49 1.61 1.24 -11.98
N ASP A 50 2.04 1.89 -13.06
CA ASP A 50 3.40 1.75 -13.60
C ASP A 50 4.31 2.88 -13.08
N MET A 51 3.75 4.05 -12.81
CA MET A 51 4.51 5.28 -12.57
C MET A 51 4.56 5.68 -11.09
N GLY A 52 3.40 5.77 -10.44
CA GLY A 52 3.20 6.25 -9.07
C GLY A 52 3.06 5.14 -8.03
N GLY A 53 2.92 3.88 -8.43
CA GLY A 53 2.82 2.75 -7.49
C GLY A 53 4.07 2.59 -6.64
N THR A 54 3.91 2.60 -5.31
CA THR A 54 5.01 2.34 -4.38
C THR A 54 4.64 1.16 -3.47
N PRO A 55 5.37 0.03 -3.56
CA PRO A 55 5.22 -1.08 -2.64
C PRO A 55 5.45 -0.65 -1.20
N CYS A 56 4.61 -1.16 -0.29
CA CYS A 56 4.79 -0.98 1.14
C CYS A 56 5.37 -2.26 1.75
N LEU A 57 6.17 -2.14 2.81
CA LEU A 57 6.62 -3.28 3.60
C LEU A 57 5.45 -4.10 4.17
N GLY A 58 5.66 -5.39 4.35
CA GLY A 58 4.71 -6.28 5.02
C GLY A 58 4.38 -5.79 6.42
N HIS A 59 3.10 -5.82 6.80
CA HIS A 59 2.69 -5.40 8.14
C HIS A 59 3.39 -6.22 9.24
N MET A 60 3.69 -7.49 8.98
CA MET A 60 4.46 -8.35 9.88
C MET A 60 5.89 -7.86 10.06
N ASP A 61 6.59 -7.53 8.97
CA ASP A 61 7.94 -6.98 9.03
C ASP A 61 7.96 -5.63 9.75
N LEU A 62 6.96 -4.78 9.49
CA LEU A 62 6.78 -3.51 10.18
C LEU A 62 6.52 -3.70 11.69
N CYS A 63 5.68 -4.65 12.08
CA CYS A 63 5.42 -4.98 13.48
C CYS A 63 6.69 -5.51 14.18
N ILE A 64 7.38 -6.47 13.58
CA ILE A 64 8.61 -7.07 14.13
C ILE A 64 9.69 -6.00 14.23
N GLY A 65 9.90 -5.22 13.17
CA GLY A 65 10.82 -4.09 13.16
C GLY A 65 10.49 -3.08 14.26
N ASN A 66 9.21 -2.73 14.42
CA ASN A 66 8.78 -1.80 15.46
C ASN A 66 9.02 -2.33 16.88
N LEU A 67 8.78 -3.61 17.13
CA LEU A 67 9.08 -4.28 18.40
C LEU A 67 10.59 -4.37 18.68
N LEU A 68 11.40 -4.52 17.64
CA LEU A 68 12.87 -4.51 17.72
C LEU A 68 13.46 -3.09 17.84
N GLY A 69 12.64 -2.05 17.71
CA GLY A 69 13.03 -0.65 17.93
C GLY A 69 13.25 0.18 16.67
N HIS A 70 12.92 -0.36 15.50
CA HIS A 70 12.88 0.43 14.27
C HIS A 70 11.61 1.31 14.26
N PRO A 71 11.74 2.64 14.13
CA PRO A 71 10.58 3.51 14.11
C PRO A 71 9.75 3.28 12.84
N VAL A 72 8.42 3.28 12.99
CA VAL A 72 7.47 3.24 11.88
C VAL A 72 6.69 4.54 11.90
N SER A 73 6.85 5.34 10.84
CA SER A 73 6.19 6.64 10.74
C SER A 73 4.73 6.44 10.32
N MET A 74 3.79 6.92 11.12
CA MET A 74 2.35 6.76 10.91
C MET A 74 1.70 8.08 10.47
N ASP A 75 2.37 8.80 9.56
CA ASP A 75 2.07 10.17 9.14
C ASP A 75 1.72 10.27 7.65
N GLY A 76 1.29 9.17 7.04
CA GLY A 76 0.94 9.11 5.62
C GLY A 76 2.12 8.84 4.68
N ARG A 77 3.34 8.67 5.20
CA ARG A 77 4.50 8.25 4.39
C ARG A 77 4.50 6.75 4.15
N ILE A 78 4.78 6.34 2.91
CA ILE A 78 4.85 4.92 2.52
C ILE A 78 6.14 4.30 3.03
N MET A 79 6.03 3.23 3.80
CA MET A 79 7.17 2.45 4.26
C MET A 79 7.68 1.55 3.12
N THR A 80 8.60 2.08 2.31
CA THR A 80 9.11 1.39 1.11
C THR A 80 10.13 0.32 1.50
N PRO A 81 10.04 -0.93 0.99
CA PRO A 81 11.04 -1.97 1.27
C PRO A 81 12.37 -1.71 0.56
N GLY A 82 13.43 -2.36 1.03
CA GLY A 82 14.70 -2.46 0.31
C GLY A 82 15.45 -1.14 0.13
N GLY A 83 16.12 -1.07 -1.02
CA GLY A 83 17.11 -0.05 -1.34
C GLY A 83 18.46 -0.27 -0.65
N TYR A 84 19.51 0.27 -1.23
CA TYR A 84 20.86 0.16 -0.69
C TYR A 84 21.65 1.45 -0.89
N PRO A 85 22.55 1.76 0.06
CA PRO A 85 23.45 2.89 -0.09
C PRO A 85 24.46 2.61 -1.20
N VAL A 86 24.79 3.65 -1.94
CA VAL A 86 25.88 3.64 -2.93
C VAL A 86 26.79 4.83 -2.68
N LYS A 87 28.05 4.70 -3.10
CA LYS A 87 29.02 5.77 -3.03
C LYS A 87 29.73 5.93 -4.36
N ASP A 88 29.58 7.09 -4.98
CA ASP A 88 30.26 7.44 -6.23
C ASP A 88 31.10 8.71 -6.02
N ARG A 89 32.43 8.60 -6.17
CA ARG A 89 33.38 9.73 -6.11
C ARG A 89 33.20 10.66 -4.89
N GLY A 90 32.92 10.08 -3.73
CA GLY A 90 32.71 10.81 -2.49
C GLY A 90 31.30 11.35 -2.29
N LYS A 91 30.41 11.18 -3.27
CA LYS A 91 28.97 11.46 -3.13
C LYS A 91 28.22 10.21 -2.69
N THR A 92 27.29 10.41 -1.77
CA THR A 92 26.41 9.38 -1.23
C THR A 92 25.11 9.34 -2.02
N GLY A 93 24.65 8.14 -2.32
CA GLY A 93 23.37 7.92 -2.96
C GLY A 93 22.62 6.75 -2.33
N TYR A 94 21.36 6.63 -2.69
CA TYR A 94 20.54 5.46 -2.36
C TYR A 94 19.84 4.97 -3.62
N VAL A 95 19.94 3.68 -3.89
CA VAL A 95 19.37 3.05 -5.08
C VAL A 95 18.26 2.11 -4.65
N PHE A 96 17.09 2.26 -5.27
CA PHE A 96 15.99 1.31 -5.20
C PHE A 96 15.88 0.64 -6.57
N ASP A 97 16.20 -0.66 -6.62
CA ASP A 97 15.94 -1.50 -7.78
C ASP A 97 14.43 -1.78 -7.91
N SER A 98 14.04 -2.39 -9.04
CA SER A 98 12.66 -2.84 -9.21
C SER A 98 12.31 -3.86 -8.13
N PHE A 99 11.14 -3.70 -7.53
CA PHE A 99 10.68 -4.60 -6.48
C PHE A 99 10.26 -5.95 -7.09
N PRO A 100 10.51 -7.10 -6.43
CA PRO A 100 10.11 -8.41 -6.92
C PRO A 100 8.63 -8.49 -7.29
N GLU A 101 7.78 -7.79 -6.54
CA GLU A 101 6.36 -7.77 -6.78
C GLU A 101 5.96 -6.92 -7.99
N VAL A 102 6.72 -5.85 -8.29
CA VAL A 102 6.57 -5.08 -9.53
C VAL A 102 7.02 -5.91 -10.73
N GLU A 103 8.12 -6.67 -10.60
CA GLU A 103 8.55 -7.60 -11.63
C GLU A 103 7.49 -8.68 -11.89
N ALA A 104 6.84 -9.18 -10.83
CA ALA A 104 5.72 -10.11 -10.95
C ALA A 104 4.56 -9.54 -11.75
N PHE A 105 4.13 -8.33 -11.42
CA PHE A 105 3.10 -7.65 -12.19
C PHE A 105 3.49 -7.45 -13.65
N ASN A 106 4.76 -7.11 -13.94
CA ASN A 106 5.25 -6.97 -15.31
C ASN A 106 5.12 -8.28 -16.12
N ARG A 107 5.38 -9.44 -15.51
CA ARG A 107 5.17 -10.75 -16.16
C ARG A 107 3.70 -11.08 -16.32
N TRP A 108 2.90 -10.88 -15.27
CA TRP A 108 1.47 -11.18 -15.29
C TRP A 108 0.72 -10.33 -16.34
N GLN A 109 1.19 -9.10 -16.60
CA GLN A 109 0.68 -8.27 -17.70
C GLN A 109 0.86 -8.90 -19.09
N GLN A 110 1.82 -9.81 -19.27
CA GLN A 110 2.07 -10.56 -20.51
C GLN A 110 1.45 -11.97 -20.49
N GLY A 111 0.67 -12.30 -19.45
CA GLY A 111 0.14 -13.65 -19.25
C GLY A 111 1.20 -14.67 -18.86
N GLU A 112 2.38 -14.23 -18.42
CA GLU A 112 3.48 -15.10 -18.01
C GLU A 112 3.40 -15.36 -16.50
N PHE A 113 3.29 -16.64 -16.14
CA PHE A 113 3.20 -17.08 -14.75
C PHE A 113 4.24 -18.16 -14.47
N GLN A 114 4.86 -18.11 -13.30
CA GLN A 114 5.83 -19.10 -12.86
C GLN A 114 5.14 -20.28 -12.18
N PHE A 115 5.75 -21.46 -12.24
CA PHE A 115 5.21 -22.66 -11.57
C PHE A 115 5.06 -22.47 -10.04
N VAL A 116 5.99 -21.74 -9.40
CA VAL A 116 5.92 -21.45 -7.97
C VAL A 116 4.69 -20.59 -7.60
N GLU A 117 4.26 -19.72 -8.51
CA GLU A 117 3.16 -18.78 -8.31
C GLU A 117 1.81 -19.51 -8.23
N ASP A 118 1.59 -20.58 -9.00
CA ASP A 118 0.39 -21.42 -8.91
C ASP A 118 0.30 -22.13 -7.54
N ASN A 119 1.42 -22.66 -7.05
CA ASN A 119 1.47 -23.30 -5.72
C ASN A 119 1.20 -22.28 -4.60
N LEU A 120 1.77 -21.08 -4.69
CA LEU A 120 1.52 -19.99 -3.75
C LEU A 120 0.05 -19.54 -3.78
N ALA A 121 -0.56 -19.43 -4.96
CA ALA A 121 -1.96 -19.07 -5.11
C ALA A 121 -2.89 -20.07 -4.41
N ARG A 122 -2.65 -21.37 -4.61
CA ARG A 122 -3.41 -22.46 -3.95
C ARG A 122 -3.21 -22.45 -2.44
N PHE A 123 -1.96 -22.30 -1.99
CA PHE A 123 -1.63 -22.24 -0.56
C PHE A 123 -2.32 -21.06 0.13
N TRP A 124 -2.30 -19.87 -0.49
CA TRP A 124 -2.98 -18.69 0.03
C TRP A 124 -4.48 -18.93 0.17
N ARG A 125 -5.13 -19.45 -0.88
CA ARG A 125 -6.56 -19.78 -0.84
C ARG A 125 -6.94 -20.79 0.24
N ALA A 126 -6.15 -21.86 0.37
CA ALA A 126 -6.36 -22.86 1.41
C ALA A 126 -6.20 -22.23 2.80
N SER A 127 -5.18 -21.39 2.99
CA SER A 127 -4.93 -20.69 4.25
C SER A 127 -6.09 -19.78 4.66
N VAL A 128 -6.63 -18.98 3.72
CA VAL A 128 -7.80 -18.12 3.97
C VAL A 128 -9.05 -18.96 4.24
N SER A 129 -9.29 -20.03 3.48
CA SER A 129 -10.49 -20.87 3.62
C SER A 129 -10.50 -21.67 4.94
N ASN A 130 -9.31 -21.98 5.47
CA ASN A 130 -9.14 -22.71 6.73
C ASN A 130 -9.24 -21.80 7.98
N LEU A 131 -9.44 -20.48 7.82
CA LEU A 131 -9.62 -19.58 8.96
C LEU A 131 -10.98 -19.84 9.63
N ASP A 132 -10.93 -20.36 10.85
CA ASP A 132 -12.12 -20.47 11.71
C ASP A 132 -12.29 -19.21 12.55
N LEU A 133 -13.05 -18.24 12.01
CA LEU A 133 -13.37 -17.00 12.70
C LEU A 133 -14.29 -17.22 13.91
N ASN A 134 -15.11 -18.27 13.91
CA ASN A 134 -15.99 -18.57 15.04
C ASN A 134 -15.18 -19.05 16.24
N LYS A 135 -14.18 -19.89 16.03
CA LYS A 135 -13.26 -20.34 17.08
C LYS A 135 -12.49 -19.18 17.70
N GLN A 136 -12.04 -18.22 16.89
CA GLN A 136 -11.35 -17.04 17.39
C GLN A 136 -12.30 -16.12 18.19
N ALA A 137 -13.52 -15.92 17.69
CA ALA A 137 -14.56 -15.17 18.37
C ALA A 137 -15.01 -15.78 19.71
N GLU A 138 -14.93 -17.11 19.86
CA GLU A 138 -15.33 -17.81 21.10
C GLU A 138 -14.49 -17.40 22.30
N VAL A 139 -13.22 -17.03 22.10
CA VAL A 139 -12.34 -16.52 23.15
C VAL A 139 -12.94 -15.24 23.77
N PHE A 140 -13.43 -14.34 22.93
CA PHE A 140 -14.03 -13.07 23.38
C PHE A 140 -15.42 -13.29 24.00
N ARG A 141 -16.24 -14.18 23.41
CA ARG A 141 -17.55 -14.54 23.98
C ARG A 141 -17.39 -15.16 25.37
N SER A 142 -16.41 -16.05 25.55
CA SER A 142 -16.10 -16.68 26.84
C SER A 142 -15.62 -15.65 27.88
N ALA A 143 -14.97 -14.57 27.43
CA ALA A 143 -14.59 -13.44 28.27
C ALA A 143 -15.75 -12.44 28.53
N GLY A 144 -16.98 -12.75 28.08
CA GLY A 144 -18.16 -11.91 28.26
C GLY A 144 -18.29 -10.76 27.26
N ILE A 145 -17.45 -10.72 26.23
CA ILE A 145 -17.53 -9.73 25.15
C ILE A 145 -18.36 -10.34 24.01
N ASP A 146 -19.65 -10.01 24.01
CA ASP A 146 -20.62 -10.51 23.05
C ASP A 146 -21.57 -9.40 22.56
N ASN A 147 -22.61 -9.80 21.82
CA ASN A 147 -23.61 -8.90 21.25
C ASN A 147 -24.56 -8.26 22.29
N LYS A 148 -24.48 -8.64 23.57
CA LYS A 148 -25.21 -7.96 24.65
C LYS A 148 -24.44 -6.74 25.13
N VAL A 149 -23.11 -6.84 25.14
CA VAL A 149 -22.19 -5.76 25.55
C VAL A 149 -21.89 -4.81 24.40
N CYS A 150 -21.64 -5.32 23.20
CA CYS A 150 -21.30 -4.50 22.03
C CYS A 150 -22.45 -4.51 21.02
N LYS A 151 -23.08 -3.35 20.78
CA LYS A 151 -24.22 -3.22 19.86
C LYS A 151 -23.87 -2.46 18.59
N SER A 152 -22.76 -1.74 18.60
CA SER A 152 -22.26 -0.94 17.48
C SER A 152 -20.76 -1.15 17.27
N LEU A 153 -20.26 -0.79 16.08
CA LEU A 153 -18.82 -0.79 15.83
C LEU A 153 -18.09 0.26 16.67
N ASP A 154 -18.77 1.32 17.11
CA ASP A 154 -18.20 2.29 18.05
C ASP A 154 -17.94 1.66 19.42
N ASP A 155 -18.86 0.83 19.93
CA ASP A 155 -18.64 0.07 21.18
C ASP A 155 -17.42 -0.85 21.04
N VAL A 156 -17.32 -1.54 19.90
CA VAL A 156 -16.20 -2.42 19.60
C VAL A 156 -14.88 -1.66 19.56
N LYS A 157 -14.86 -0.48 18.90
CA LYS A 157 -13.68 0.37 18.86
C LYS A 157 -13.30 0.86 20.24
N ALA A 158 -14.26 1.25 21.08
CA ALA A 158 -14.00 1.69 22.45
C ALA A 158 -13.31 0.58 23.26
N ILE A 159 -13.83 -0.65 23.22
CA ILE A 159 -13.28 -1.79 23.95
C ILE A 159 -11.89 -2.16 23.43
N ALA A 160 -11.71 -2.26 22.11
CA ALA A 160 -10.40 -2.55 21.51
C ALA A 160 -9.35 -1.50 21.92
N SER A 161 -9.75 -0.22 21.91
CA SER A 161 -8.88 0.88 22.34
C SER A 161 -8.53 0.80 23.82
N GLU A 162 -9.49 0.42 24.68
CA GLU A 162 -9.27 0.24 26.10
C GLU A 162 -8.25 -0.87 26.37
N ILE A 163 -8.37 -2.03 25.71
CA ILE A 163 -7.43 -3.15 25.86
C ILE A 163 -6.00 -2.73 25.50
N VAL A 164 -5.82 -2.01 24.39
CA VAL A 164 -4.51 -1.55 23.92
C VAL A 164 -3.92 -0.43 24.77
N LYS A 165 -4.77 0.36 25.45
CA LYS A 165 -4.34 1.48 26.33
C LYS A 165 -4.24 1.08 27.80
N ALA A 166 -4.79 -0.07 28.19
CA ALA A 166 -4.79 -0.54 29.58
C ALA A 166 -3.37 -0.67 30.16
N SER A 167 -3.25 -0.54 31.48
CA SER A 167 -1.99 -0.80 32.20
C SER A 167 -1.73 -2.29 32.40
N LYS A 168 -1.82 -3.08 31.33
CA LYS A 168 -1.59 -4.54 31.32
C LYS A 168 -0.62 -4.91 30.19
N PRO A 169 0.66 -4.51 30.30
CA PRO A 169 1.57 -4.54 29.16
C PRO A 169 2.01 -5.97 28.81
N PHE A 170 1.98 -6.91 29.77
CA PHE A 170 2.19 -8.34 29.53
C PHE A 170 1.06 -8.99 28.73
N ASP A 171 -0.20 -8.70 29.09
CA ASP A 171 -1.35 -9.22 28.37
C ASP A 171 -1.37 -8.69 26.93
N GLN A 172 -1.05 -7.40 26.74
CA GLN A 172 -0.92 -6.78 25.41
C GLN A 172 0.16 -7.47 24.56
N MET A 173 1.33 -7.72 25.14
CA MET A 173 2.42 -8.42 24.45
C MET A 173 2.03 -9.86 24.11
N ALA A 174 1.38 -10.58 25.03
CA ALA A 174 0.92 -11.95 24.81
C ALA A 174 -0.13 -12.02 23.68
N LEU A 175 -1.12 -11.12 23.69
CA LEU A 175 -2.12 -11.00 22.62
C LEU A 175 -1.47 -10.69 21.27
N LEU A 176 -0.52 -9.75 21.23
CA LEU A 176 0.20 -9.40 20.02
C LEU A 176 0.99 -10.59 19.44
N VAL A 177 1.77 -11.28 20.28
CA VAL A 177 2.56 -12.46 19.87
C VAL A 177 1.64 -13.55 19.34
N HIS A 178 0.49 -13.77 20.01
CA HIS A 178 -0.49 -14.76 19.60
C HIS A 178 -1.14 -14.40 18.25
N PHE A 179 -1.69 -13.20 18.11
CA PHE A 179 -2.43 -12.82 16.91
C PHE A 179 -1.55 -12.65 15.67
N LEU A 180 -0.34 -12.11 15.85
CA LEU A 180 0.58 -11.92 14.75
C LEU A 180 1.39 -13.18 14.44
N ASN A 181 1.30 -14.24 15.24
CA ASN A 181 2.12 -15.45 15.10
C ASN A 181 3.62 -15.10 14.96
N ILE A 182 4.12 -14.22 15.83
CA ILE A 182 5.51 -13.72 15.75
C ILE A 182 6.47 -14.94 15.83
N PRO A 183 7.38 -15.12 14.84
CA PRO A 183 8.28 -16.26 14.84
C PRO A 183 9.15 -16.34 16.11
N HIS A 184 9.35 -17.55 16.63
CA HIS A 184 10.05 -17.77 17.90
C HIS A 184 11.46 -17.16 17.94
N GLU A 185 12.15 -17.11 16.80
CA GLU A 185 13.48 -16.50 16.67
C GLU A 185 13.52 -15.00 16.99
N TYR A 186 12.39 -14.29 16.81
CA TYR A 186 12.28 -12.87 17.15
C TYR A 186 11.79 -12.66 18.59
N GLN A 187 10.99 -13.58 19.13
CA GLN A 187 10.37 -13.43 20.47
C GLN A 187 11.41 -13.16 21.56
N GLN A 188 12.52 -13.90 21.58
CA GLN A 188 13.57 -13.71 22.60
C GLN A 188 14.22 -12.32 22.50
N LYS A 189 14.49 -11.83 21.28
CA LYS A 189 15.08 -10.50 21.05
C LYS A 189 14.12 -9.39 21.47
N ILE A 190 12.84 -9.53 21.13
CA ILE A 190 11.77 -8.60 21.48
C ILE A 190 11.61 -8.52 23.01
N LEU A 191 11.46 -9.66 23.68
CA LEU A 191 11.29 -9.72 25.13
C LEU A 191 12.50 -9.16 25.88
N LYS A 192 13.72 -9.46 25.41
CA LYS A 192 14.95 -8.89 25.99
C LYS A 192 14.99 -7.37 25.84
N ARG A 193 14.65 -6.82 24.69
CA ARG A 193 14.60 -5.36 24.49
C ARG A 193 13.53 -4.73 25.39
N TRP A 194 12.35 -5.33 25.43
CA TRP A 194 11.23 -4.85 26.21
C TRP A 194 11.53 -4.84 27.71
N SER A 195 12.20 -5.88 28.22
CA SER A 195 12.64 -5.95 29.62
C SER A 195 13.70 -4.90 29.96
N LEU A 196 14.67 -4.67 29.07
CA LEU A 196 15.68 -3.61 29.24
C LEU A 196 15.07 -2.21 29.32
N MET A 197 13.87 -2.01 28.77
CA MET A 197 13.11 -0.76 28.85
C MET A 197 12.15 -0.70 30.04
N ASN A 198 12.19 -1.68 30.95
CA ASN A 198 11.28 -1.84 32.09
C ASN A 198 9.81 -2.03 31.68
N TYR A 199 9.57 -2.85 30.65
CA TYR A 199 8.23 -3.29 30.25
C TYR A 199 7.21 -2.16 30.00
N PRO A 200 7.55 -1.13 29.20
CA PRO A 200 6.61 -0.04 28.93
C PRO A 200 5.35 -0.57 28.22
N PRO A 201 4.20 0.13 28.34
CA PRO A 201 2.99 -0.19 27.59
C PRO A 201 3.25 -0.32 26.08
N LEU A 202 2.53 -1.23 25.41
CA LEU A 202 2.82 -1.56 24.01
C LEU A 202 2.73 -0.31 23.10
N ALA A 203 1.74 0.55 23.32
CA ALA A 203 1.58 1.79 22.56
C ALA A 203 2.77 2.76 22.65
N ARG A 204 3.54 2.71 23.74
CA ARG A 204 4.79 3.49 23.89
C ARG A 204 6.00 2.72 23.35
N PHE A 205 6.02 1.41 23.55
CA PHE A 205 7.13 0.55 23.16
C PHE A 205 7.26 0.37 21.64
N ALA A 206 6.13 0.12 20.99
CA ALA A 206 5.97 -0.19 19.58
C ALA A 206 4.60 0.32 19.09
N PRO A 207 4.48 1.64 18.78
CA PRO A 207 3.19 2.28 18.46
C PRO A 207 2.46 1.67 17.25
N TYR A 208 3.19 1.28 16.21
CA TYR A 208 2.57 0.66 15.03
C TYR A 208 2.07 -0.76 15.34
N ALA A 209 2.83 -1.54 16.11
CA ALA A 209 2.38 -2.87 16.55
C ALA A 209 1.13 -2.77 17.44
N ALA A 210 1.04 -1.73 18.28
CA ALA A 210 -0.16 -1.44 19.06
C ALA A 210 -1.36 -1.09 18.17
N PHE A 211 -1.16 -0.29 17.11
CA PHE A 211 -2.19 0.02 16.12
C PHE A 211 -2.71 -1.25 15.41
N VAL A 212 -1.81 -2.12 14.95
CA VAL A 212 -2.20 -3.40 14.32
C VAL A 212 -2.96 -4.29 15.29
N LEU A 213 -2.52 -4.39 16.55
CA LEU A 213 -3.25 -5.12 17.59
C LEU A 213 -4.66 -4.56 17.81
N GLU A 214 -4.81 -3.24 17.79
CA GLU A 214 -6.10 -2.58 17.97
C GLU A 214 -7.08 -2.91 16.85
N VAL A 215 -6.62 -2.88 15.60
CA VAL A 215 -7.41 -3.28 14.42
C VAL A 215 -7.79 -4.76 14.51
N GLU A 216 -6.87 -5.63 14.96
CA GLU A 216 -7.14 -7.05 15.13
C GLU A 216 -8.20 -7.30 16.20
N LEU A 217 -8.04 -6.71 17.38
CA LEU A 217 -9.00 -6.81 18.48
C LEU A 217 -10.38 -6.32 18.05
N PHE A 218 -10.44 -5.18 17.36
CA PHE A 218 -11.69 -4.65 16.81
C PHE A 218 -12.38 -5.68 15.91
N PHE A 219 -11.65 -6.32 15.00
CA PHE A 219 -12.23 -7.33 14.11
C PHE A 219 -12.78 -8.53 14.89
N GLN A 220 -11.97 -9.11 15.78
CA GLN A 220 -12.35 -10.29 16.54
C GLN A 220 -13.56 -10.03 17.46
N ILE A 221 -13.59 -8.87 18.11
CA ILE A 221 -14.71 -8.44 18.96
C ILE A 221 -15.96 -8.19 18.11
N ALA A 222 -15.83 -7.56 16.94
CA ALA A 222 -16.96 -7.33 16.04
C ALA A 222 -17.55 -8.64 15.50
N VAL A 223 -16.72 -9.65 15.24
CA VAL A 223 -17.17 -11.01 14.88
C VAL A 223 -17.86 -11.68 16.08
N ALA A 224 -17.27 -11.63 17.27
CA ALA A 224 -17.88 -12.16 18.51
C ALA A 224 -19.24 -11.53 18.81
N SER A 225 -19.38 -10.24 18.51
CA SER A 225 -20.61 -9.46 18.68
C SER A 225 -21.59 -9.59 17.51
N LYS A 226 -21.29 -10.42 16.51
CA LYS A 226 -22.10 -10.63 15.30
C LYS A 226 -22.34 -9.36 14.47
N LEU A 227 -21.50 -8.35 14.62
CA LEU A 227 -21.52 -7.11 13.82
C LEU A 227 -20.78 -7.30 12.49
N ILE A 228 -19.87 -8.27 12.43
CA ILE A 228 -19.23 -8.78 11.21
C ILE A 228 -19.50 -10.29 11.13
N ALA A 229 -19.85 -10.77 9.94
CA ALA A 229 -20.13 -12.18 9.68
C ALA A 229 -18.87 -13.04 9.88
N SER A 230 -18.99 -14.15 10.60
CA SER A 230 -17.91 -15.12 10.82
C SER A 230 -17.81 -16.15 9.69
N GLU A 231 -18.85 -16.29 8.88
CA GLU A 231 -18.97 -17.27 7.79
C GLU A 231 -18.19 -16.88 6.54
N ARG A 232 -17.64 -15.65 6.51
CA ARG A 232 -16.83 -15.15 5.39
C ARG A 232 -15.38 -14.92 5.85
N PRO A 233 -14.51 -15.95 5.74
CA PRO A 233 -13.10 -15.84 6.10
C PRO A 233 -12.34 -14.69 5.42
N SER A 234 -12.72 -14.34 4.20
CA SER A 234 -12.11 -13.22 3.46
C SER A 234 -12.24 -11.89 4.19
N ASN A 235 -13.22 -11.72 5.10
CA ASN A 235 -13.35 -10.49 5.89
C ASN A 235 -12.07 -10.18 6.69
N ARG A 236 -11.30 -11.21 7.11
CA ARG A 236 -10.02 -11.02 7.80
C ARG A 236 -8.95 -10.42 6.89
N VAL A 237 -8.93 -10.85 5.63
CA VAL A 237 -8.07 -10.34 4.55
C VAL A 237 -8.46 -8.89 4.25
N ASP A 238 -9.76 -8.63 4.07
CA ASP A 238 -10.29 -7.28 3.85
C ASP A 238 -9.84 -6.34 4.98
N ILE A 239 -10.09 -6.69 6.25
CA ILE A 239 -9.69 -5.83 7.39
C ILE A 239 -8.18 -5.58 7.47
N SER A 240 -7.33 -6.49 6.98
CA SER A 240 -5.88 -6.27 7.02
C SER A 240 -5.40 -5.08 6.17
N TYR A 241 -6.20 -4.61 5.20
CA TYR A 241 -5.91 -3.34 4.50
C TYR A 241 -5.90 -2.15 5.47
N LEU A 242 -6.63 -2.22 6.58
CA LEU A 242 -6.63 -1.17 7.59
C LEU A 242 -5.28 -1.05 8.32
N PHE A 243 -4.45 -2.10 8.32
CA PHE A 243 -3.08 -2.05 8.84
C PHE A 243 -2.21 -1.02 8.10
N TYR A 244 -2.61 -0.65 6.88
CA TYR A 244 -1.89 0.28 6.01
C TYR A 244 -2.46 1.72 6.03
N LEU A 245 -3.54 1.98 6.79
CA LEU A 245 -4.04 3.34 7.02
C LEU A 245 -2.94 4.30 7.50
N PRO A 246 -1.99 3.93 8.37
CA PRO A 246 -0.91 4.82 8.77
C PRO A 246 -0.09 5.44 7.63
N PHE A 247 -0.13 4.83 6.44
CA PHE A 247 0.76 5.15 5.32
C PHE A 247 0.06 5.84 4.14
N CYS A 248 -1.18 6.32 4.33
CA CYS A 248 -1.89 7.10 3.31
C CYS A 248 -2.53 8.37 3.88
N MET A 249 -2.92 9.28 3.00
CA MET A 249 -3.79 10.43 3.32
C MET A 249 -5.26 10.12 2.99
N ILE A 250 -5.48 9.31 1.95
CA ILE A 250 -6.81 8.94 1.47
C ILE A 250 -6.88 7.42 1.43
N PHE A 251 -7.91 6.84 2.05
CA PHE A 251 -8.20 5.42 1.95
C PHE A 251 -9.37 5.20 0.99
N VAL A 252 -9.07 4.65 -0.19
CA VAL A 252 -10.06 4.41 -1.24
C VAL A 252 -10.51 2.96 -1.17
N SER A 253 -11.82 2.72 -1.11
CA SER A 253 -12.34 1.37 -1.28
C SER A 253 -13.75 1.31 -1.86
N SER A 254 -14.05 0.22 -2.57
CA SER A 254 -15.40 -0.15 -3.03
C SER A 254 -16.03 -1.25 -2.16
N ASP A 255 -15.38 -1.65 -1.07
CA ASP A 255 -15.86 -2.68 -0.16
C ASP A 255 -16.71 -2.10 0.98
N LYS A 256 -17.86 -2.74 1.25
CA LYS A 256 -18.80 -2.27 2.27
C LYS A 256 -18.28 -2.45 3.69
N LEU A 257 -17.47 -3.46 3.96
CA LEU A 257 -16.82 -3.65 5.24
C LEU A 257 -15.82 -2.52 5.49
N HIS A 258 -14.98 -2.19 4.51
CA HIS A 258 -14.10 -1.02 4.58
C HIS A 258 -14.87 0.28 4.86
N ARG A 259 -15.96 0.53 4.12
CA ARG A 259 -16.79 1.73 4.33
C ARG A 259 -17.36 1.82 5.75
N ARG A 260 -17.66 0.69 6.38
CA ARG A 260 -18.15 0.62 7.76
C ARG A 260 -17.03 0.77 8.79
N CYS A 261 -15.85 0.20 8.52
CA CYS A 261 -14.81 0.04 9.53
C CYS A 261 -13.71 1.12 9.48
N ALA A 262 -13.36 1.63 8.31
CA ALA A 262 -12.19 2.50 8.15
C ALA A 262 -12.27 3.77 9.00
N SER A 263 -13.45 4.40 9.09
CA SER A 263 -13.66 5.65 9.83
C SER A 263 -13.28 5.59 11.31
N HIS A 264 -13.33 4.40 11.94
CA HIS A 264 -12.93 4.22 13.33
C HIS A 264 -11.40 4.31 13.54
N PHE A 265 -10.61 4.21 12.47
CA PHE A 265 -9.14 4.16 12.52
C PHE A 265 -8.46 5.30 11.76
N LEU A 266 -9.22 6.16 11.07
CA LEU A 266 -8.67 7.32 10.38
C LEU A 266 -8.12 8.33 11.38
N ARG A 267 -6.94 8.84 11.08
CA ARG A 267 -6.41 10.05 11.72
C ARG A 267 -7.18 11.29 11.23
N GLY A 268 -7.06 12.40 11.96
CA GLY A 268 -7.75 13.65 11.62
C GLY A 268 -7.33 14.29 10.29
N ASP A 269 -6.16 13.91 9.76
CA ASP A 269 -5.63 14.33 8.46
C ASP A 269 -5.99 13.39 7.30
N GLN A 270 -6.79 12.35 7.57
CA GLN A 270 -7.15 11.34 6.58
C GLN A 270 -8.63 11.35 6.21
N GLU A 271 -8.93 10.80 5.03
CA GLU A 271 -10.30 10.65 4.57
C GLU A 271 -10.57 9.29 3.92
N PHE A 272 -11.79 8.77 4.11
CA PHE A 272 -12.31 7.64 3.33
C PHE A 272 -12.96 8.12 2.04
N VAL A 273 -12.60 7.53 0.92
CA VAL A 273 -13.20 7.80 -0.39
C VAL A 273 -13.84 6.54 -0.95
N TRP A 274 -15.10 6.66 -1.36
CA TRP A 274 -15.80 5.56 -2.02
C TRP A 274 -15.26 5.36 -3.44
N GLY A 275 -14.82 4.13 -3.74
CA GLY A 275 -14.08 3.85 -4.97
C GLY A 275 -14.90 4.07 -6.25
N GLN A 276 -16.22 3.91 -6.18
CA GLN A 276 -17.14 4.19 -7.30
C GLN A 276 -17.15 5.68 -7.63
N ASP A 277 -17.12 6.54 -6.63
CA ASP A 277 -17.14 8.00 -6.81
C ASP A 277 -15.81 8.47 -7.41
N LEU A 278 -14.69 7.96 -6.89
CA LEU A 278 -13.37 8.22 -7.47
C LEU A 278 -13.29 7.73 -8.92
N LYS A 279 -13.77 6.52 -9.19
CA LYS A 279 -13.75 5.96 -10.54
C LYS A 279 -14.58 6.79 -11.52
N ALA A 280 -15.76 7.24 -11.10
CA ALA A 280 -16.60 8.13 -11.91
C ALA A 280 -15.88 9.47 -12.17
N ASP A 281 -15.22 10.04 -11.17
CA ASP A 281 -14.44 11.26 -11.32
C ASP A 281 -13.27 11.10 -12.31
N LEU A 282 -12.50 10.01 -12.18
CA LEU A 282 -11.41 9.67 -13.10
C LEU A 282 -11.90 9.46 -14.54
N ALA A 283 -13.11 8.93 -14.72
CA ALA A 283 -13.73 8.81 -16.05
C ALA A 283 -14.03 10.19 -16.66
N ARG A 284 -14.56 11.14 -15.87
CA ARG A 284 -14.76 12.52 -16.34
C ARG A 284 -13.44 13.24 -16.65
N ILE A 285 -12.41 13.00 -15.83
CA ILE A 285 -11.05 13.51 -16.09
C ILE A 285 -10.54 12.95 -17.42
N ASN A 286 -10.76 11.65 -17.68
CA ASN A 286 -10.41 11.03 -18.95
C ASN A 286 -11.13 11.70 -20.13
N GLU A 287 -12.45 11.86 -20.05
CA GLU A 287 -13.26 12.51 -21.09
C GLU A 287 -12.77 13.94 -21.40
N ARG A 288 -12.45 14.73 -20.37
CA ARG A 288 -11.86 16.07 -20.53
C ARG A 288 -10.56 16.01 -21.34
N HIS A 289 -9.65 15.12 -20.99
CA HIS A 289 -8.35 15.04 -21.65
C HIS A 289 -8.44 14.43 -23.06
N LEU A 290 -9.42 13.56 -23.33
CA LEU A 290 -9.63 13.02 -24.68
C LEU A 290 -9.92 14.12 -25.72
N ALA A 291 -10.47 15.26 -25.29
CA ALA A 291 -10.70 16.44 -26.13
C ALA A 291 -9.40 17.20 -26.50
N LEU A 292 -8.25 16.86 -25.93
CA LEU A 292 -6.97 17.47 -26.27
C LEU A 292 -6.52 17.10 -27.70
N PRO A 293 -5.77 17.99 -28.38
CA PRO A 293 -5.17 17.68 -29.67
C PRO A 293 -4.29 16.43 -29.62
N GLU A 294 -4.28 15.67 -30.72
CA GLU A 294 -3.49 14.42 -30.83
C GLU A 294 -2.00 14.65 -30.57
N ALA A 295 -1.45 15.79 -31.00
CA ALA A 295 -0.06 16.17 -30.71
C ALA A 295 0.24 16.24 -29.20
N THR A 296 -0.70 16.74 -28.39
CA THR A 296 -0.57 16.79 -26.92
C THR A 296 -0.70 15.41 -26.28
N LYS A 297 -1.52 14.52 -26.85
CA LYS A 297 -1.64 13.15 -26.32
C LYS A 297 -0.39 12.32 -26.61
N GLN A 298 0.33 12.64 -27.69
CA GLN A 298 1.56 11.95 -28.12
C GLN A 298 2.81 12.33 -27.32
N ILE A 299 2.83 13.50 -26.66
CA ILE A 299 3.97 13.86 -25.78
C ILE A 299 3.99 13.04 -24.48
N GLY A 300 2.87 12.43 -24.11
CA GLY A 300 2.74 11.53 -22.96
C GLY A 300 2.10 12.21 -21.75
N VAL A 301 1.32 11.43 -20.98
CA VAL A 301 0.56 11.90 -19.81
C VAL A 301 1.46 12.60 -18.78
N LEU A 302 2.68 12.11 -18.55
CA LEU A 302 3.64 12.72 -17.62
C LEU A 302 3.99 14.17 -17.96
N SER A 303 3.91 14.56 -19.22
CA SER A 303 4.32 15.90 -19.62
C SER A 303 3.26 16.95 -19.32
N PHE A 304 1.98 16.60 -19.39
CA PHE A 304 0.88 17.57 -19.29
C PHE A 304 -0.09 17.35 -18.12
N ALA A 305 -0.11 16.17 -17.50
CA ALA A 305 -1.06 15.81 -16.43
C ALA A 305 -0.41 15.72 -15.04
N ASN A 306 0.41 16.72 -14.69
CA ASN A 306 1.14 16.76 -13.42
C ASN A 306 0.30 17.25 -12.22
N SER A 307 -0.96 17.62 -12.47
CA SER A 307 -1.94 18.05 -11.48
C SER A 307 -3.34 17.76 -12.02
N PRO A 308 -4.36 17.64 -11.16
CA PRO A 308 -5.74 17.51 -11.62
C PRO A 308 -6.22 18.80 -12.31
N PRO A 309 -7.36 18.73 -13.02
CA PRO A 309 -8.03 19.92 -13.55
C PRO A 309 -8.18 21.00 -12.47
N LYS A 310 -7.90 22.26 -12.80
CA LYS A 310 -7.98 23.37 -11.83
C LYS A 310 -9.39 23.88 -11.62
N GLU A 311 -10.26 23.60 -12.59
CA GLU A 311 -11.67 23.92 -12.57
C GLU A 311 -12.36 23.19 -11.40
N ALA A 312 -13.32 23.87 -10.78
CA ALA A 312 -14.11 23.27 -9.70
C ALA A 312 -15.01 22.14 -10.22
N GLY A 313 -15.44 21.26 -9.31
CA GLY A 313 -16.41 20.21 -9.61
C GLY A 313 -15.80 18.84 -9.91
N PHE A 314 -14.48 18.68 -9.83
CA PHE A 314 -13.78 17.39 -9.81
C PHE A 314 -13.43 16.97 -8.38
N MET A 315 -13.75 15.73 -8.03
CA MET A 315 -13.46 15.19 -6.71
C MET A 315 -11.94 15.11 -6.46
N THR A 316 -11.16 14.72 -7.46
CA THR A 316 -9.69 14.72 -7.36
C THR A 316 -9.14 16.12 -7.07
N THR A 317 -9.70 17.16 -7.67
CA THR A 317 -9.32 18.56 -7.41
C THR A 317 -9.57 18.94 -5.96
N GLU A 318 -10.74 18.61 -5.42
CA GLU A 318 -11.11 18.87 -4.02
C GLU A 318 -10.27 18.06 -3.02
N LEU A 319 -9.89 16.83 -3.38
CA LEU A 319 -8.97 16.01 -2.59
C LEU A 319 -7.56 16.63 -2.56
N TRP A 320 -7.07 17.11 -3.72
CA TRP A 320 -5.79 17.79 -3.79
C TRP A 320 -5.78 19.10 -3.01
N ASP A 321 -6.86 19.87 -3.01
CA ASP A 321 -6.99 21.07 -2.16
C ASP A 321 -6.83 20.79 -0.67
N ARG A 322 -7.38 19.67 -0.21
CA ARG A 322 -7.41 19.32 1.21
C ARG A 322 -6.12 18.67 1.69
N HIS A 323 -5.49 17.84 0.86
CA HIS A 323 -4.34 17.02 1.27
C HIS A 323 -2.99 17.50 0.71
N MET A 324 -2.97 18.32 -0.35
CA MET A 324 -1.72 18.82 -0.94
C MET A 324 -1.46 20.28 -0.57
N SER A 325 -0.20 20.70 -0.63
CA SER A 325 0.18 22.10 -0.43
C SER A 325 -0.56 23.02 -1.42
N PRO A 326 -1.20 24.13 -0.98
CA PRO A 326 -1.95 25.03 -1.87
C PRO A 326 -1.18 25.52 -3.10
N ARG A 327 0.15 25.55 -3.02
CA ARG A 327 1.07 25.85 -4.13
C ARG A 327 0.84 24.99 -5.37
N TRP A 328 0.17 23.85 -5.25
CA TRP A 328 -0.17 23.01 -6.40
C TRP A 328 -1.07 23.75 -7.39
N ARG A 329 -1.97 24.65 -6.93
CA ARG A 329 -2.82 25.49 -7.80
C ARG A 329 -2.01 26.53 -8.57
N ASP A 330 -0.94 27.04 -7.96
CA ASP A 330 -0.06 28.06 -8.53
C ASP A 330 0.97 27.48 -9.49
N ARG A 331 1.19 26.16 -9.50
CA ARG A 331 2.01 25.50 -10.51
C ARG A 331 1.40 25.82 -11.86
N GLN A 332 2.10 26.61 -12.68
CA GLN A 332 1.72 26.77 -14.08
C GLN A 332 1.62 25.37 -14.68
N GLU A 333 0.67 25.14 -15.59
CA GLU A 333 0.72 23.96 -16.45
C GLU A 333 2.02 24.10 -17.22
N ILE A 334 3.08 23.46 -16.73
CA ILE A 334 4.40 23.65 -17.30
C ILE A 334 4.30 23.00 -18.68
N ARG A 335 4.21 23.84 -19.72
CA ARG A 335 4.56 23.47 -21.08
C ARG A 335 6.05 23.17 -21.04
N HIS A 336 6.41 21.97 -20.59
CA HIS A 336 7.74 21.47 -20.81
C HIS A 336 7.82 21.24 -22.32
N GLU A 337 8.50 22.14 -23.03
CA GLU A 337 9.54 21.61 -23.92
C GLU A 337 10.30 20.62 -23.04
N MET A 338 10.29 19.32 -23.39
CA MET A 338 11.11 18.37 -22.65
C MET A 338 12.47 19.03 -22.49
N PRO A 339 12.99 19.22 -21.27
CA PRO A 339 14.35 19.70 -21.12
C PRO A 339 15.13 18.77 -22.02
N LYS A 340 15.82 19.30 -23.05
CA LYS A 340 16.69 18.47 -23.90
C LYS A 340 17.49 17.66 -22.91
N SER A 341 17.18 16.36 -22.80
CA SER A 341 17.63 15.53 -21.69
C SER A 341 19.11 15.81 -21.57
N SER A 342 19.54 16.48 -20.49
CA SER A 342 20.95 16.81 -20.37
C SER A 342 21.65 15.46 -20.38
N PRO A 343 22.42 15.10 -21.42
CA PRO A 343 22.99 13.77 -21.51
C PRO A 343 23.83 13.46 -20.26
N ASN A 344 24.37 14.53 -19.65
CA ASN A 344 25.05 14.51 -18.37
C ASN A 344 24.15 14.07 -17.20
N LEU A 345 22.90 14.54 -17.09
CA LEU A 345 22.01 14.15 -15.99
C LEU A 345 21.62 12.67 -16.08
N VAL A 346 21.23 12.20 -17.27
CA VAL A 346 20.91 10.78 -17.49
C VAL A 346 22.13 9.90 -17.26
N ALA A 347 23.31 10.32 -17.74
CA ALA A 347 24.55 9.61 -17.47
C ALA A 347 24.89 9.57 -15.98
N THR A 348 24.64 10.65 -15.23
CA THR A 348 24.81 10.68 -13.77
C THR A 348 23.84 9.74 -13.08
N MET A 349 22.56 9.73 -13.45
CA MET A 349 21.56 8.82 -12.87
C MET A 349 21.91 7.35 -13.14
N LYS A 350 22.31 7.00 -14.37
CA LYS A 350 22.77 5.65 -14.71
C LYS A 350 24.00 5.26 -13.89
N LYS A 351 25.00 6.15 -13.79
CA LYS A 351 26.21 5.91 -12.98
C LYS A 351 25.90 5.64 -11.50
N VAL A 352 25.00 6.42 -10.89
CA VAL A 352 24.59 6.20 -9.50
C VAL A 352 23.79 4.90 -9.38
N GLY A 353 22.88 4.63 -10.31
CA GLY A 353 22.07 3.41 -10.33
C GLY A 353 22.86 2.11 -10.55
N ASP A 354 24.00 2.19 -11.22
CA ASP A 354 24.90 1.07 -11.51
C ASP A 354 26.11 1.00 -10.54
N ALA A 355 26.17 1.92 -9.56
CA ALA A 355 27.25 1.95 -8.59
C ALA A 355 27.16 0.73 -7.64
N PRO A 356 28.31 0.17 -7.22
CA PRO A 356 28.31 -0.96 -6.30
C PRO A 356 27.73 -0.54 -4.94
N PRO A 357 27.03 -1.47 -4.24
CA PRO A 357 26.55 -1.22 -2.90
C PRO A 357 27.69 -0.82 -1.95
N ALA A 358 27.50 0.27 -1.22
CA ALA A 358 28.36 0.66 -0.10
C ALA A 358 27.91 -0.06 1.18
N LYS A 359 28.77 -0.11 2.19
CA LYS A 359 28.33 -0.62 3.50
C LYS A 359 27.45 0.43 4.19
N PRO A 360 26.41 0.04 4.96
CA PRO A 360 25.56 0.99 5.66
C PRO A 360 26.32 1.96 6.58
N GLU A 361 27.45 1.54 7.17
CA GLU A 361 28.27 2.38 8.04
C GLU A 361 29.07 3.45 7.28
N GLU A 362 29.21 3.31 5.96
CA GLU A 362 30.00 4.20 5.10
C GLU A 362 29.18 5.39 4.56
N VAL A 363 27.86 5.40 4.83
CA VAL A 363 26.91 6.40 4.34
C VAL A 363 26.11 6.95 5.52
N ASP A 364 26.18 8.26 5.71
CA ASP A 364 25.26 8.96 6.60
C ASP A 364 23.90 9.11 5.91
N MET A 365 22.89 8.43 6.45
CA MET A 365 21.52 8.49 5.94
C MET A 365 20.90 9.90 6.04
N ASN A 366 21.45 10.78 6.87
CA ASN A 366 21.02 12.18 6.98
C ASN A 366 21.68 13.08 5.93
N ASP A 367 22.72 12.60 5.23
CA ASP A 367 23.45 13.31 4.19
C ASP A 367 23.47 12.49 2.89
N ILE A 368 22.28 12.13 2.40
CA ILE A 368 22.10 11.49 1.09
C ILE A 368 21.93 12.58 0.02
N GLN A 369 22.82 12.58 -0.97
CA GLN A 369 22.87 13.62 -2.01
C GLN A 369 22.11 13.22 -3.29
N SER A 370 21.80 11.94 -3.46
CA SER A 370 21.05 11.44 -4.62
C SER A 370 20.21 10.21 -4.27
N MET A 371 19.05 10.09 -4.91
CA MET A 371 18.21 8.90 -4.82
C MET A 371 17.83 8.47 -6.24
N VAL A 372 18.04 7.20 -6.55
CA VAL A 372 17.67 6.59 -7.84
C VAL A 372 16.60 5.55 -7.59
N LEU A 373 15.50 5.64 -8.32
CA LEU A 373 14.41 4.69 -8.29
C LEU A 373 14.24 4.11 -9.69
N LYS A 374 14.51 2.81 -9.84
CA LYS A 374 14.35 2.11 -11.11
C LYS A 374 12.92 1.61 -11.25
N ARG A 375 12.24 1.99 -12.33
CA ARG A 375 10.86 1.59 -12.64
C ARG A 375 10.74 1.32 -14.14
N MET A 376 10.00 0.26 -14.48
CA MET A 376 9.60 -0.01 -15.85
C MET A 376 8.28 0.69 -16.13
N VAL A 377 8.22 1.52 -17.17
CA VAL A 377 6.98 2.21 -17.57
C VAL A 377 6.58 1.80 -18.98
N ARG A 378 5.34 1.32 -19.17
CA ARG A 378 4.84 1.00 -20.51
C ARG A 378 4.69 2.27 -21.34
N LYS A 379 5.06 2.21 -22.63
CA LYS A 379 4.86 3.33 -23.57
C LYS A 379 3.44 3.83 -23.57
N LYS A 380 2.51 2.87 -23.61
CA LYS A 380 1.10 3.08 -23.84
C LYS A 380 0.33 2.21 -22.86
N LYS A 381 -0.69 2.78 -22.24
CA LYS A 381 -1.62 2.10 -21.34
C LYS A 381 -3.02 2.57 -21.67
N GLY A 382 -3.89 1.64 -22.04
CA GLY A 382 -5.19 1.97 -22.63
C GLY A 382 -5.03 2.86 -23.87
N SER A 383 -5.77 3.95 -23.91
CA SER A 383 -5.78 4.93 -25.01
C SER A 383 -4.58 5.88 -24.98
N TRP A 384 -3.77 5.88 -23.92
CA TRP A 384 -2.82 6.95 -23.61
C TRP A 384 -1.36 6.54 -23.76
N PHE A 385 -0.55 7.41 -24.36
CA PHE A 385 0.90 7.35 -24.19
C PHE A 385 1.25 7.83 -22.79
N GLN A 386 2.00 7.03 -22.01
CA GLN A 386 2.45 7.44 -20.67
C GLN A 386 3.69 8.32 -20.75
N ILE A 387 4.57 8.00 -21.71
CA ILE A 387 5.78 8.73 -22.06
C ILE A 387 5.73 9.14 -23.54
N HIS A 388 6.64 10.01 -23.97
CA HIS A 388 6.69 10.49 -25.35
C HIS A 388 6.68 9.35 -26.38
N LYS A 389 5.89 9.49 -27.45
CA LYS A 389 5.70 8.47 -28.48
C LYS A 389 6.97 8.06 -29.23
N ASP A 390 8.02 8.86 -29.18
CA ASP A 390 9.27 8.61 -29.92
C ASP A 390 10.35 7.95 -29.05
N ILE A 391 10.11 7.76 -27.73
CA ILE A 391 11.03 7.03 -26.86
C ILE A 391 11.06 5.55 -27.29
N LYS A 392 12.28 5.04 -27.51
CA LYS A 392 12.53 3.66 -27.94
C LYS A 392 12.25 2.68 -26.79
N ASN A 393 12.00 1.41 -27.12
CA ASN A 393 11.70 0.40 -26.09
C ASN A 393 12.89 0.13 -25.16
N ASP A 394 14.12 0.25 -25.67
CA ASP A 394 15.36 -0.05 -24.93
C ASP A 394 15.78 1.06 -23.94
N GLU A 395 15.02 2.17 -23.89
CA GLU A 395 15.24 3.33 -23.02
C GLU A 395 14.25 3.37 -21.84
N ARG A 396 13.49 2.30 -21.62
CA ARG A 396 12.38 2.21 -20.64
C ARG A 396 12.74 1.50 -19.36
#